data_AF-A0A2E5PCU9-F1
#
_entry.id   AF-A0A2E5PCU9-F1
#
_cell.length_a   1.000
_cell.length_b   1.000
_cell.length_c   1.000
_cell.angle_alpha   90.00
_cell.angle_beta   90.00
_cell.angle_gamma   90.00
#
_symmetry.space_group_name_H-M   'P 1'
#
loop_
_entity.id
_entity.type
_entity.pdbx_description
1 polymer ?
#
loop_
_entity_poly.entity_id
_entity_poly.type
_entity_poly.pdbx_seq_one_letter_code
_entity_poly.pdbx_strand_id
1 'polypeptide(L)'
;MPISLTLYGMKPEEVMSDIYFDPQFVRLYAAPDKVDSLELPGFRHTSAVRQIPGEELEDLEIPWGYGGPVARDDDAFWRGIGEWRRRQADRGRVAEFIRMHPFLNPLAFRGWFDQIRFDRLTVLVDLAEPKEVRHRNYTKGTRYSLRQAEKSLTLRRLEVGEGDLFRTLYETGLARNKAEDDYFFRRDHFETLLAADWADVRVAELDGEAIAVACFLHSGCFAHYHLSGGTVHARKKFAHHLLLEDAINRYAAAGQRWMHLGGGRGSGLSDSLLLFKTRFSPRRIAFYTGGIIFDRDAYGRLTRDRKGKFLSYRFQPTPDLKDEDVTLRPASAGDFAFFFRLKCDVDNIVWSGHTKPPIWLGLQDWYDRNLRIESRSIFIGTCGARRVGYVYLDDHGATLEMTLGVATSEAGRGVGRRLLALAIEKLVEAGERRPTEAWIFEENRASIRAFETAGFVRDVARPPRNFDMPFLGENRTQYCWVWRAAGTQGPRQ
;
A
#
# COMPACT_ATOMS: atom_id res chain seq x y z
N MET A 1 13.49 -1.21 -20.95
CA MET A 1 14.15 -1.91 -19.80
C MET A 1 13.15 -2.91 -19.21
N PRO A 2 13.52 -4.02 -18.51
CA PRO A 2 12.65 -4.92 -17.70
C PRO A 2 12.04 -4.23 -16.43
N ILE A 3 10.87 -4.65 -15.91
CA ILE A 3 10.22 -4.01 -14.75
C ILE A 3 10.94 -4.74 -13.68
N SER A 4 11.66 -3.97 -12.89
CA SER A 4 12.32 -4.57 -11.76
C SER A 4 11.24 -5.24 -10.92
N LEU A 5 11.38 -6.55 -10.67
CA LEU A 5 10.53 -7.35 -9.77
C LEU A 5 10.49 -6.71 -8.37
N THR A 6 11.53 -5.94 -8.05
CA THR A 6 11.72 -5.21 -6.81
C THR A 6 11.71 -3.70 -7.04
N LEU A 7 11.49 -2.93 -5.98
CA LEU A 7 11.56 -1.48 -5.96
C LEU A 7 12.84 -1.00 -5.26
N TYR A 8 13.13 0.30 -5.43
CA TYR A 8 14.16 1.03 -4.67
C TYR A 8 15.59 0.48 -4.81
N GLY A 9 15.89 -0.17 -5.94
CA GLY A 9 17.23 -0.68 -6.24
C GLY A 9 17.64 -1.88 -5.38
N MET A 10 16.66 -2.60 -4.83
CA MET A 10 16.89 -3.88 -4.16
C MET A 10 17.13 -4.98 -5.18
N LYS A 11 18.09 -5.86 -4.94
CA LYS A 11 18.20 -7.11 -5.68
C LYS A 11 17.13 -8.09 -5.18
N PRO A 12 16.56 -8.93 -6.04
CA PRO A 12 15.60 -9.94 -5.61
C PRO A 12 16.10 -10.85 -4.48
N GLU A 13 17.37 -11.24 -4.49
CA GLU A 13 17.96 -12.08 -3.45
C GLU A 13 17.99 -11.38 -2.09
N GLU A 14 18.20 -10.06 -2.06
CA GLU A 14 18.12 -9.29 -0.82
C GLU A 14 16.69 -9.34 -0.28
N VAL A 15 15.66 -9.18 -1.13
CA VAL A 15 14.25 -9.30 -0.72
C VAL A 15 13.91 -10.72 -0.27
N MET A 16 14.37 -11.74 -0.97
CA MET A 16 14.18 -13.16 -0.59
C MET A 16 14.76 -13.51 0.78
N SER A 17 15.81 -12.79 1.21
CA SER A 17 16.45 -13.01 2.50
C SER A 17 15.65 -12.45 3.69
N ASP A 18 14.55 -11.73 3.45
CA ASP A 18 13.70 -11.20 4.52
C ASP A 18 12.99 -12.35 5.26
N ILE A 19 12.85 -12.20 6.58
CA ILE A 19 12.23 -13.17 7.49
C ILE A 19 10.79 -13.51 7.07
N TYR A 20 10.13 -12.55 6.42
CA TYR A 20 8.76 -12.70 5.93
C TYR A 20 8.58 -13.79 4.88
N PHE A 21 9.65 -14.23 4.21
CA PHE A 21 9.58 -15.37 3.28
C PHE A 21 9.93 -16.70 3.92
N ASP A 22 10.41 -16.70 5.18
CA ASP A 22 10.74 -17.92 5.91
C ASP A 22 9.47 -18.65 6.39
N PRO A 23 9.32 -19.96 6.11
CA PRO A 23 8.20 -20.74 6.63
C PRO A 23 8.07 -20.74 8.15
N GLN A 24 9.18 -20.62 8.90
CA GLN A 24 9.15 -20.53 10.36
C GLN A 24 8.39 -19.29 10.84
N PHE A 25 8.52 -18.17 10.12
CA PHE A 25 7.76 -16.96 10.42
C PHE A 25 6.25 -17.19 10.21
N VAL A 26 5.85 -17.82 9.11
CA VAL A 26 4.43 -18.10 8.83
C VAL A 26 3.82 -19.05 9.87
N ARG A 27 4.60 -20.02 10.38
CA ARG A 27 4.19 -20.93 11.46
C ARG A 27 3.92 -20.23 12.79
N LEU A 28 4.36 -18.99 12.97
CA LEU A 28 4.00 -18.17 14.15
C LEU A 28 2.49 -17.87 14.19
N TYR A 29 1.79 -17.95 13.05
CA TYR A 29 0.40 -17.57 12.88
C TYR A 29 -0.52 -18.69 12.40
N ALA A 30 0.03 -19.87 12.15
CA ALA A 30 -0.71 -21.01 11.63
C ALA A 30 -0.10 -22.32 12.14
N ALA A 31 -0.96 -23.31 12.36
CA ALA A 31 -0.52 -24.65 12.74
C ALA A 31 0.40 -25.23 11.64
N PRO A 32 1.34 -26.15 11.99
CA PRO A 32 2.31 -26.66 11.03
C PRO A 32 1.72 -27.28 9.75
N ASP A 33 0.53 -27.90 9.84
CA ASP A 33 -0.26 -28.47 8.73
C ASP A 33 -1.07 -27.43 7.96
N LYS A 34 -1.16 -26.20 8.48
CA LYS A 34 -1.82 -25.03 7.88
C LYS A 34 -0.82 -24.03 7.33
N VAL A 35 0.39 -24.47 6.99
CA VAL A 35 1.38 -23.68 6.26
C VAL A 35 1.73 -24.42 4.98
N ASP A 36 1.69 -23.71 3.86
CA ASP A 36 2.13 -24.23 2.57
C ASP A 36 3.25 -23.34 2.02
N SER A 37 4.24 -23.99 1.42
CA SER A 37 5.44 -23.33 0.92
C SER A 37 5.90 -23.99 -0.38
N LEU A 38 6.35 -23.16 -1.31
CA LEU A 38 6.99 -23.56 -2.54
C LEU A 38 8.33 -22.84 -2.65
N GLU A 39 9.39 -23.64 -2.67
CA GLU A 39 10.75 -23.18 -2.95
C GLU A 39 11.26 -23.91 -4.19
N LEU A 40 11.58 -23.14 -5.22
CA LEU A 40 12.22 -23.60 -6.45
C LEU A 40 13.49 -22.77 -6.68
N PRO A 41 14.40 -23.19 -7.56
CA PRO A 41 15.58 -22.39 -7.88
C PRO A 41 15.21 -20.96 -8.30
N GLY A 42 15.54 -19.99 -7.44
CA GLY A 42 15.26 -18.57 -7.66
C GLY A 42 13.79 -18.16 -7.45
N PHE A 43 12.96 -18.97 -6.78
CA PHE A 43 11.58 -18.61 -6.43
C PHE A 43 11.22 -19.09 -5.02
N ARG A 44 10.54 -18.25 -4.25
CA ARG A 44 9.98 -18.61 -2.95
C ARG A 44 8.60 -18.00 -2.76
N HIS A 45 7.69 -18.80 -2.22
CA HIS A 45 6.39 -18.32 -1.75
C HIS A 45 5.88 -19.19 -0.61
N THR A 46 5.37 -18.58 0.45
CA THR A 46 4.86 -19.26 1.64
C THR A 46 3.61 -18.52 2.12
N SER A 47 2.55 -19.27 2.43
CA SER A 47 1.29 -18.72 2.92
C SER A 47 0.64 -19.64 3.95
N ALA A 48 -0.19 -19.06 4.82
CA ALA A 48 -1.01 -19.78 5.76
C ALA A 48 -2.32 -20.23 5.08
N VAL A 49 -2.74 -21.46 5.34
CA VAL A 49 -4.04 -22.00 4.94
C VAL A 49 -5.06 -21.65 6.01
N ARG A 50 -6.23 -21.16 5.59
CA ARG A 50 -7.30 -20.74 6.48
C ARG A 50 -8.63 -21.33 6.05
N GLN A 51 -9.37 -21.84 7.03
CA GLN A 51 -10.77 -22.21 6.81
C GLN A 51 -11.59 -20.96 6.52
N ILE A 52 -12.49 -21.05 5.54
CA ILE A 52 -13.45 -20.00 5.23
C ILE A 52 -14.60 -20.08 6.26
N PRO A 53 -14.91 -19.00 7.00
CA PRO A 53 -15.95 -19.03 8.01
C PRO A 53 -17.31 -19.46 7.45
N GLY A 54 -17.92 -20.48 8.05
CA GLY A 54 -19.23 -21.01 7.63
C GLY A 54 -19.20 -21.94 6.42
N GLU A 55 -18.01 -22.29 5.91
CA GLU A 55 -17.84 -23.14 4.74
C GLU A 55 -16.88 -24.31 5.05
N GLU A 56 -16.99 -25.40 4.30
CA GLU A 56 -16.02 -26.51 4.30
C GLU A 56 -14.82 -26.26 3.37
N LEU A 57 -14.71 -25.04 2.85
CA LEU A 57 -13.68 -24.61 1.91
C LEU A 57 -12.55 -23.88 2.64
N GLU A 58 -11.38 -23.85 2.01
CA GLU A 58 -10.20 -23.16 2.52
C GLU A 58 -9.65 -22.17 1.48
N ASP A 59 -9.06 -21.09 1.97
CA ASP A 59 -8.28 -20.15 1.18
C ASP A 59 -6.90 -19.95 1.83
N LEU A 60 -6.05 -19.12 1.22
CA LEU A 60 -4.75 -18.79 1.77
C LEU A 60 -4.66 -17.31 2.14
N GLU A 61 -3.81 -17.01 3.11
CA GLU A 61 -3.36 -15.66 3.35
C GLU A 61 -1.89 -15.63 3.77
N ILE A 62 -1.22 -14.54 3.42
CA ILE A 62 0.03 -14.17 4.10
C ILE A 62 -0.35 -13.63 5.47
N PRO A 63 0.11 -14.23 6.58
CA PRO A 63 -0.29 -13.81 7.92
C PRO A 63 0.30 -12.42 8.30
N TRP A 64 0.22 -12.04 9.57
CA TRP A 64 0.67 -10.75 10.10
C TRP A 64 2.12 -10.44 9.77
N GLY A 65 2.35 -9.70 8.69
CA GLY A 65 3.65 -9.44 8.12
C GLY A 65 3.49 -9.09 6.65
N TYR A 66 4.54 -9.38 5.88
CA TYR A 66 4.52 -9.23 4.43
C TYR A 66 4.96 -10.53 3.75
N GLY A 67 4.96 -10.54 2.42
CA GLY A 67 5.49 -11.64 1.63
C GLY A 67 5.05 -11.52 0.19
N GLY A 68 4.68 -12.64 -0.42
CA GLY A 68 4.28 -12.74 -1.81
C GLY A 68 5.18 -13.71 -2.54
N PRO A 69 4.90 -14.00 -3.81
CA PRO A 69 5.87 -14.68 -4.65
C PRO A 69 7.06 -13.74 -4.86
N VAL A 70 8.25 -14.21 -4.50
CA VAL A 70 9.50 -13.53 -4.81
C VAL A 70 10.32 -14.40 -5.74
N ALA A 71 10.89 -13.79 -6.78
CA ALA A 71 11.66 -14.49 -7.80
C ALA A 71 12.89 -13.70 -8.21
N ARG A 72 13.97 -14.39 -8.60
CA ARG A 72 15.24 -13.79 -9.03
C ARG A 72 15.09 -13.06 -10.36
N ASP A 73 14.28 -13.63 -11.24
CA ASP A 73 14.04 -13.20 -12.59
C ASP A 73 12.64 -13.65 -13.03
N ASP A 74 12.22 -13.18 -14.20
CA ASP A 74 10.90 -13.44 -14.74
C ASP A 74 10.68 -14.94 -15.00
N ASP A 75 11.70 -15.67 -15.44
CA ASP A 75 11.61 -17.11 -15.73
C ASP A 75 11.37 -17.94 -14.47
N ALA A 76 12.09 -17.65 -13.39
CA ALA A 76 11.85 -18.25 -12.09
C ALA A 76 10.47 -17.88 -11.55
N PHE A 77 10.03 -16.63 -11.76
CA PHE A 77 8.69 -16.19 -11.39
C PHE A 77 7.63 -17.02 -12.12
N TRP A 78 7.72 -17.15 -13.45
CA TRP A 78 6.75 -17.88 -14.27
C TRP A 78 6.58 -19.33 -13.83
N ARG A 79 7.70 -20.04 -13.67
CA ARG A 79 7.67 -21.44 -13.24
C ARG A 79 7.07 -21.58 -11.84
N GLY A 80 7.51 -20.72 -10.91
CA GLY A 80 7.09 -20.78 -9.52
C GLY A 80 5.62 -20.44 -9.32
N ILE A 81 5.14 -19.33 -9.90
CA ILE A 81 3.75 -18.92 -9.74
C ILE A 81 2.78 -19.86 -10.46
N GLY A 82 3.18 -20.43 -11.60
CA GLY A 82 2.41 -21.43 -12.32
C GLY A 82 2.25 -22.71 -11.51
N GLU A 83 3.34 -23.25 -10.96
CA GLU A 83 3.32 -24.43 -10.09
C GLU A 83 2.53 -24.17 -8.80
N TRP A 84 2.66 -22.99 -8.21
CA TRP A 84 1.88 -22.59 -7.04
C TRP A 84 0.37 -22.61 -7.35
N ARG A 85 -0.05 -21.94 -8.42
CA ARG A 85 -1.46 -21.91 -8.84
C ARG A 85 -2.02 -23.32 -9.09
N ARG A 86 -1.28 -24.16 -9.81
CA ARG A 86 -1.68 -25.54 -10.07
C ARG A 86 -1.83 -26.34 -8.76
N ARG A 87 -0.82 -26.28 -7.89
CA ARG A 87 -0.81 -26.98 -6.60
C ARG A 87 -1.99 -26.56 -5.71
N GLN A 88 -2.29 -25.26 -5.64
CA GLN A 88 -3.40 -24.78 -4.81
C GLN A 88 -4.76 -25.15 -5.40
N ALA A 89 -4.91 -25.12 -6.73
CA ALA A 89 -6.12 -25.60 -7.39
C ALA A 89 -6.35 -27.10 -7.13
N ASP A 90 -5.31 -27.94 -7.28
CA ASP A 90 -5.39 -29.39 -7.02
C ASP A 90 -5.75 -29.71 -5.56
N ARG A 91 -5.42 -28.80 -4.63
CA ARG A 91 -5.76 -28.88 -3.20
C ARG A 91 -7.12 -28.27 -2.86
N GLY A 92 -7.92 -27.88 -3.86
CA GLY A 92 -9.25 -27.31 -3.67
C GLY A 92 -9.25 -25.95 -2.97
N ARG A 93 -8.17 -25.18 -3.07
CA ARG A 93 -8.12 -23.83 -2.50
C ARG A 93 -8.94 -22.87 -3.33
N VAL A 94 -9.67 -21.97 -2.68
CA VAL A 94 -10.53 -21.00 -3.38
C VAL A 94 -9.70 -19.84 -3.94
N ALA A 95 -8.95 -19.17 -3.06
CA ALA A 95 -8.21 -17.96 -3.37
C ALA A 95 -7.05 -17.76 -2.39
N GLU A 96 -6.25 -16.72 -2.63
CA GLU A 96 -5.16 -16.32 -1.75
C GLU A 96 -5.10 -14.80 -1.61
N PHE A 97 -5.02 -14.32 -0.37
CA PHE A 97 -4.79 -12.92 -0.05
C PHE A 97 -3.33 -12.65 0.33
N ILE A 98 -2.69 -11.77 -0.43
CA ILE A 98 -1.25 -11.49 -0.33
C ILE A 98 -1.06 -10.11 0.29
N ARG A 99 -0.37 -10.04 1.44
CA ARG A 99 0.20 -8.79 1.97
C ARG A 99 1.57 -8.60 1.31
N MET A 100 1.62 -7.86 0.20
CA MET A 100 2.83 -7.82 -0.62
C MET A 100 3.97 -7.13 0.13
N HIS A 101 5.15 -7.72 0.04
CA HIS A 101 6.38 -7.15 0.58
C HIS A 101 6.60 -5.75 -0.01
N PRO A 102 6.81 -4.69 0.81
CA PRO A 102 6.86 -3.31 0.33
C PRO A 102 7.91 -3.03 -0.74
N PHE A 103 8.96 -3.87 -0.81
CA PHE A 103 10.02 -3.79 -1.82
C PHE A 103 9.76 -4.63 -3.07
N LEU A 104 8.65 -5.35 -3.17
CA LEU A 104 8.22 -5.97 -4.42
C LEU A 104 7.47 -4.94 -5.27
N ASN A 105 7.71 -4.95 -6.58
CA ASN A 105 7.06 -4.03 -7.50
C ASN A 105 5.67 -4.56 -7.86
N PRO A 106 4.57 -3.95 -7.40
CA PRO A 106 3.22 -4.46 -7.65
C PRO A 106 2.90 -4.57 -9.15
N LEU A 107 3.51 -3.74 -9.99
CA LEU A 107 3.29 -3.73 -11.43
C LEU A 107 3.88 -4.98 -12.11
N ALA A 108 4.91 -5.59 -11.53
CA ALA A 108 5.51 -6.83 -12.03
C ALA A 108 4.54 -8.02 -11.96
N PHE A 109 3.56 -7.95 -11.07
CA PHE A 109 2.58 -9.02 -10.84
C PHE A 109 1.25 -8.78 -11.56
N ARG A 110 1.14 -7.67 -12.31
CA ARG A 110 -0.08 -7.34 -13.07
C ARG A 110 -0.32 -8.41 -14.13
N GLY A 111 -1.58 -8.84 -14.28
CA GLY A 111 -1.97 -9.95 -15.16
C GLY A 111 -1.85 -11.33 -14.51
N TRP A 112 -1.09 -11.45 -13.43
CA TRP A 112 -0.93 -12.70 -12.68
C TRP A 112 -1.69 -12.72 -11.39
N PHE A 113 -2.04 -11.55 -10.88
CA PHE A 113 -2.91 -11.39 -9.74
C PHE A 113 -4.27 -10.96 -10.26
N ASP A 114 -5.31 -11.63 -9.81
CA ASP A 114 -6.70 -11.26 -10.10
C ASP A 114 -7.06 -9.91 -9.44
N GLN A 115 -6.29 -9.49 -8.43
CA GLN A 115 -6.39 -8.17 -7.83
C GLN A 115 -5.04 -7.68 -7.30
N ILE A 116 -4.72 -6.41 -7.53
CA ILE A 116 -3.67 -5.70 -6.80
C ILE A 116 -4.23 -4.36 -6.36
N ARG A 117 -4.06 -4.01 -5.08
CA ARG A 117 -4.59 -2.77 -4.52
C ARG A 117 -3.59 -2.11 -3.60
N PHE A 118 -3.42 -0.81 -3.79
CA PHE A 118 -2.80 0.02 -2.78
C PHE A 118 -3.65 -0.03 -1.49
N ASP A 119 -3.02 -0.32 -0.36
CA ASP A 119 -3.69 -0.37 0.94
C ASP A 119 -3.40 0.88 1.77
N ARG A 120 -2.12 1.09 2.12
CA ARG A 120 -1.68 2.25 2.91
C ARG A 120 -0.23 2.61 2.69
N LEU A 121 0.18 3.71 3.32
CA LEU A 121 1.57 4.07 3.46
C LEU A 121 2.16 3.43 4.71
N THR A 122 3.41 3.02 4.57
CA THR A 122 4.23 2.53 5.69
C THR A 122 5.50 3.36 5.79
N VAL A 123 6.13 3.35 6.96
CA VAL A 123 7.33 4.16 7.24
C VAL A 123 8.57 3.28 7.14
N LEU A 124 9.60 3.82 6.51
CA LEU A 124 10.88 3.14 6.26
C LEU A 124 12.03 4.00 6.78
N VAL A 125 12.98 3.43 7.49
CA VAL A 125 14.23 4.09 7.88
C VAL A 125 15.36 3.52 7.03
N ASP A 126 16.16 4.41 6.44
CA ASP A 126 17.41 4.03 5.79
C ASP A 126 18.51 3.97 6.85
N LEU A 127 18.95 2.76 7.18
CA LEU A 127 19.94 2.53 8.23
C LEU A 127 21.36 2.83 7.74
N ALA A 128 21.57 2.89 6.43
CA ALA A 128 22.85 3.28 5.84
C ALA A 128 23.09 4.80 5.92
N GLU A 129 22.05 5.61 6.08
CA GLU A 129 22.21 7.04 6.35
C GLU A 129 22.92 7.25 7.70
N PRO A 130 23.96 8.11 7.81
CA PRO A 130 24.59 8.40 9.09
C PRO A 130 23.59 8.90 10.14
N LYS A 131 23.86 8.58 11.42
CA LYS A 131 22.98 8.95 12.54
C LYS A 131 22.67 10.45 12.55
N GLU A 132 23.67 11.28 12.26
CA GLU A 132 23.56 12.73 12.20
C GLU A 132 22.57 13.19 11.13
N VAL A 133 22.52 12.49 9.98
CA VAL A 133 21.57 12.78 8.90
C VAL A 133 20.17 12.37 9.33
N ARG A 134 19.99 11.18 9.90
CA ARG A 134 18.69 10.74 10.44
C ARG A 134 18.15 11.69 11.50
N HIS A 135 19.01 12.13 12.42
CA HIS A 135 18.66 13.03 13.53
C HIS A 135 18.28 14.46 13.09
N ARG A 136 18.74 14.92 11.92
CA ARG A 136 18.28 16.20 11.34
C ARG A 136 16.79 16.17 11.02
N ASN A 137 16.25 15.01 10.67
CA ASN A 137 14.82 14.84 10.39
C ASN A 137 13.96 14.81 11.65
N TYR A 138 14.57 14.67 12.84
CA TYR A 138 13.82 14.63 14.09
C TYR A 138 13.31 16.03 14.44
N THR A 139 12.10 16.11 14.96
CA THR A 139 11.58 17.38 15.49
C THR A 139 12.25 17.72 16.83
N LYS A 140 12.19 18.99 17.25
CA LYS A 140 12.63 19.41 18.60
C LYS A 140 11.96 18.56 19.70
N GLY A 141 10.66 18.26 19.54
CA GLY A 141 9.90 17.41 20.45
C GLY A 141 10.40 15.97 20.49
N THR A 142 10.74 15.37 19.34
CA THR A 142 11.29 14.00 19.29
C THR A 142 12.63 13.92 20.00
N ARG A 143 13.54 14.87 19.75
CA ARG A 143 14.83 14.95 20.46
C ARG A 143 14.65 15.18 21.97
N TYR A 144 13.66 15.97 22.38
CA TYR A 144 13.33 16.14 23.80
C TYR A 144 12.85 14.83 24.41
N SER A 145 11.92 14.12 23.77
CA SER A 145 11.40 12.83 24.24
C SER A 145 12.53 11.80 24.44
N LEU A 146 13.46 11.69 23.49
CA LEU A 146 14.61 10.80 23.60
C LEU A 146 15.49 11.15 24.82
N ARG A 147 15.88 12.42 24.97
CA ARG A 147 16.68 12.86 26.13
C ARG A 147 15.98 12.65 27.47
N GLN A 148 14.65 12.72 27.53
CA GLN A 148 13.92 12.45 28.77
C GLN A 148 13.86 10.96 29.07
N ALA A 149 13.65 10.13 28.05
CA ALA A 149 13.65 8.69 28.19
C ALA A 149 15.02 8.19 28.67
N GLU A 150 16.11 8.61 28.04
CA GLU A 150 17.50 8.22 28.38
C GLU A 150 17.89 8.54 29.84
N LYS A 151 17.28 9.56 30.45
CA LYS A 151 17.56 9.93 31.85
C LYS A 151 16.87 9.05 32.88
N SER A 152 15.79 8.37 32.49
CA SER A 152 14.90 7.72 33.45
C SER A 152 14.60 6.26 33.13
N LEU A 153 15.01 5.77 31.96
CA LEU A 153 14.73 4.42 31.51
C LEU A 153 16.02 3.65 31.23
N THR A 154 16.02 2.38 31.60
CA THR A 154 17.01 1.39 31.16
C THR A 154 16.37 0.46 30.13
N LEU A 155 17.17 -0.08 29.22
CA LEU A 155 16.72 -1.09 28.26
C LEU A 155 17.37 -2.43 28.56
N ARG A 156 16.61 -3.51 28.47
CA ARG A 156 17.16 -4.88 28.47
C ARG A 156 16.46 -5.77 27.45
N ARG A 157 17.14 -6.85 27.08
CA ARG A 157 16.55 -7.96 26.31
C ARG A 157 15.65 -8.78 27.22
N LEU A 158 14.53 -9.25 26.68
CA LEU A 158 13.74 -10.32 27.30
C LEU A 158 14.32 -11.68 26.90
N GLU A 159 14.38 -12.58 27.86
CA GLU A 159 14.91 -13.93 27.67
C GLU A 159 13.77 -14.95 27.55
N VAL A 160 14.08 -16.14 27.01
CA VAL A 160 13.14 -17.27 26.96
C VAL A 160 12.62 -17.59 28.38
N GLY A 161 11.31 -17.79 28.51
CA GLY A 161 10.61 -17.95 29.79
C GLY A 161 9.97 -16.66 30.31
N GLU A 162 10.25 -15.50 29.70
CA GLU A 162 9.61 -14.22 30.02
C GLU A 162 8.41 -13.88 29.09
N GLY A 163 7.84 -14.87 28.41
CA GLY A 163 6.74 -14.68 27.46
C GLY A 163 5.48 -14.09 28.08
N ASP A 164 5.21 -14.37 29.36
CA ASP A 164 4.08 -13.79 30.09
C ASP A 164 4.24 -12.28 30.34
N LEU A 165 5.48 -11.82 30.61
CA LEU A 165 5.78 -10.40 30.74
C LEU A 165 5.60 -9.69 29.40
N PHE A 166 6.13 -10.28 28.31
CA PHE A 166 5.95 -9.76 26.97
C PHE A 166 4.46 -9.64 26.63
N ARG A 167 3.70 -10.73 26.79
CA ARG A 167 2.26 -10.76 26.56
C ARG A 167 1.51 -9.69 27.36
N THR A 168 1.79 -9.58 28.66
CA THR A 168 1.14 -8.62 29.55
C THR A 168 1.34 -7.18 29.07
N LEU A 169 2.58 -6.79 28.74
CA LEU A 169 2.88 -5.45 28.24
C LEU A 169 2.25 -5.18 26.87
N TYR A 170 2.25 -6.19 25.99
CA TYR A 170 1.63 -6.13 24.67
C TYR A 170 0.10 -5.92 24.76
N GLU A 171 -0.60 -6.81 25.48
CA GLU A 171 -2.05 -6.78 25.64
C GLU A 171 -2.52 -5.53 26.40
N THR A 172 -1.75 -5.03 27.37
CA THR A 172 -2.02 -3.73 28.03
C THR A 172 -2.06 -2.58 27.01
N GLY A 173 -1.17 -2.62 26.01
CA GLY A 173 -1.17 -1.66 24.92
C GLY A 173 -2.40 -1.78 24.01
N LEU A 174 -2.85 -3.01 23.73
CA LEU A 174 -4.03 -3.29 22.90
C LEU A 174 -5.34 -2.89 23.58
N ALA A 175 -5.53 -3.28 24.84
CA ALA A 175 -6.73 -2.97 25.62
C ALA A 175 -6.99 -1.46 25.70
N ARG A 176 -5.93 -0.67 25.94
CA ARG A 176 -6.01 0.80 25.92
C ARG A 176 -6.49 1.37 24.58
N ASN A 177 -6.15 0.69 23.48
CA ASN A 177 -6.48 1.11 22.13
C ASN A 177 -7.78 0.49 21.61
N LYS A 178 -8.48 -0.33 22.40
CA LYS A 178 -9.68 -1.09 21.99
C LYS A 178 -9.45 -1.87 20.68
N ALA A 179 -8.32 -2.58 20.60
CA ALA A 179 -7.99 -3.40 19.44
C ALA A 179 -8.98 -4.56 19.27
N GLU A 180 -9.16 -5.01 18.03
CA GLU A 180 -9.98 -6.19 17.69
C GLU A 180 -9.34 -7.49 18.19
N ASP A 181 -10.14 -8.56 18.31
CA ASP A 181 -9.69 -9.85 18.86
C ASP A 181 -8.52 -10.47 18.07
N ASP A 182 -8.43 -10.20 16.77
CA ASP A 182 -7.36 -10.66 15.86
C ASP A 182 -5.95 -10.17 16.24
N TYR A 183 -5.84 -9.24 17.20
CA TYR A 183 -4.56 -8.75 17.72
C TYR A 183 -4.09 -9.51 18.97
N PHE A 184 -4.91 -10.41 19.54
CA PHE A 184 -4.54 -11.17 20.74
C PHE A 184 -3.95 -12.53 20.35
N PHE A 185 -2.73 -12.80 20.80
CA PHE A 185 -2.02 -14.04 20.51
C PHE A 185 -2.00 -14.97 21.71
N ARG A 186 -1.86 -16.27 21.42
CA ARG A 186 -1.65 -17.30 22.44
C ARG A 186 -0.28 -17.14 23.10
N ARG A 187 -0.11 -17.71 24.30
CA ARG A 187 1.14 -17.59 25.09
C ARG A 187 2.38 -18.12 24.34
N ASP A 188 2.23 -19.25 23.68
CA ASP A 188 3.26 -19.91 22.86
C ASP A 188 3.83 -19.01 21.75
N HIS A 189 3.03 -18.08 21.22
CA HIS A 189 3.47 -17.07 20.26
C HIS A 189 4.63 -16.21 20.80
N PHE A 190 4.51 -15.73 22.03
CA PHE A 190 5.50 -14.85 22.64
C PHE A 190 6.78 -15.61 23.00
N GLU A 191 6.66 -16.83 23.51
CA GLU A 191 7.84 -17.69 23.79
C GLU A 191 8.58 -18.06 22.50
N THR A 192 7.84 -18.34 21.42
CA THR A 192 8.44 -18.61 20.11
C THR A 192 9.27 -17.42 19.62
N LEU A 193 8.76 -16.19 19.78
CA LEU A 193 9.51 -14.97 19.44
C LEU A 193 10.73 -14.76 20.34
N LEU A 194 10.68 -15.11 21.62
CA LEU A 194 11.83 -15.00 22.52
C LEU A 194 12.92 -16.03 22.20
N ALA A 195 12.53 -17.20 21.70
CA ALA A 195 13.45 -18.27 21.32
C ALA A 195 14.03 -18.12 19.90
N ALA A 196 13.43 -17.27 19.06
CA ALA A 196 13.85 -17.07 17.67
C ALA A 196 15.12 -16.20 17.57
N ASP A 197 16.09 -16.64 16.77
CA ASP A 197 17.32 -15.90 16.48
C ASP A 197 17.09 -14.69 15.55
N TRP A 198 16.04 -14.76 14.74
CA TRP A 198 15.54 -13.68 13.87
C TRP A 198 14.64 -12.66 14.60
N ALA A 199 14.47 -12.79 15.91
CA ALA A 199 13.71 -11.85 16.73
C ALA A 199 14.53 -11.30 17.91
N ASP A 200 14.34 -10.01 18.18
CA ASP A 200 14.94 -9.29 19.30
C ASP A 200 13.85 -8.55 20.06
N VAL A 201 13.56 -9.00 21.28
CA VAL A 201 12.53 -8.43 22.14
C VAL A 201 13.19 -7.64 23.26
N ARG A 202 12.84 -6.36 23.36
CA ARG A 202 13.39 -5.40 24.32
C ARG A 202 12.30 -4.83 25.20
N VAL A 203 12.62 -4.66 26.48
CA VAL A 203 11.80 -3.89 27.41
C VAL A 203 12.50 -2.60 27.82
N ALA A 204 11.68 -1.59 28.09
CA ALA A 204 12.12 -0.38 28.77
C ALA A 204 11.62 -0.42 30.22
N GLU A 205 12.54 -0.21 31.16
CA GLU A 205 12.29 -0.28 32.59
C GLU A 205 12.38 1.11 33.22
N LEU A 206 11.47 1.42 34.14
CA LEU A 206 11.50 2.61 34.99
C LEU A 206 11.69 2.13 36.43
N ASP A 207 12.78 2.52 37.07
CA ASP A 207 13.09 2.13 38.45
C ASP A 207 13.04 0.59 38.68
N GLY A 208 13.47 -0.19 37.67
CA GLY A 208 13.47 -1.66 37.68
C GLY A 208 12.16 -2.32 37.26
N GLU A 209 11.08 -1.55 37.02
CA GLU A 209 9.80 -2.08 36.55
C GLU A 209 9.67 -1.95 35.03
N ALA A 210 9.40 -3.07 34.33
CA ALA A 210 9.18 -3.05 32.88
C ALA A 210 7.86 -2.34 32.53
N ILE A 211 7.95 -1.22 31.82
CA ILE A 211 6.79 -0.40 31.46
C ILE A 211 6.40 -0.49 29.99
N ALA A 212 7.30 -0.94 29.11
CA ALA A 212 7.06 -1.06 27.68
C ALA A 212 7.87 -2.22 27.08
N VAL A 213 7.37 -2.79 26.00
CA VAL A 213 8.01 -3.84 25.21
C VAL A 213 7.98 -3.50 23.72
N ALA A 214 9.02 -3.88 23.00
CA ALA A 214 9.08 -3.88 21.55
C ALA A 214 9.79 -5.13 21.05
N CYS A 215 9.15 -5.83 20.10
CA CYS A 215 9.71 -6.94 19.36
C CYS A 215 10.10 -6.44 17.97
N PHE A 216 11.36 -6.69 17.63
CA PHE A 216 11.93 -6.41 16.33
C PHE A 216 12.25 -7.73 15.64
N LEU A 217 11.92 -7.84 14.36
CA LEU A 217 12.35 -8.97 13.54
C LEU A 217 13.53 -8.52 12.68
N HIS A 218 14.43 -9.43 12.34
CA HIS A 218 15.52 -9.12 11.43
C HIS A 218 15.97 -10.33 10.63
N SER A 219 16.31 -10.09 9.36
CA SER A 219 16.96 -11.07 8.50
C SER A 219 17.55 -10.36 7.28
N GLY A 220 18.69 -10.85 6.80
CA GLY A 220 19.41 -10.26 5.69
C GLY A 220 19.67 -8.77 5.91
N CYS A 221 19.25 -7.93 4.97
CA CYS A 221 19.42 -6.47 5.05
C CYS A 221 18.26 -5.74 5.76
N PHE A 222 17.30 -6.47 6.35
CA PHE A 222 16.07 -5.90 6.91
C PHE A 222 15.98 -6.03 8.42
N ALA A 223 15.37 -5.02 9.03
CA ALA A 223 14.80 -5.07 10.37
C ALA A 223 13.35 -4.57 10.33
N HIS A 224 12.49 -5.07 11.22
CA HIS A 224 11.06 -4.76 11.24
C HIS A 224 10.58 -4.45 12.64
N TYR A 225 9.86 -3.35 12.82
CA TYR A 225 9.14 -3.07 14.07
C TYR A 225 7.81 -3.83 14.06
N HIS A 226 7.78 -4.96 14.76
CA HIS A 226 6.75 -5.98 14.56
C HIS A 226 5.63 -5.90 15.61
N LEU A 227 5.94 -6.12 16.89
CA LEU A 227 4.99 -5.99 18.00
C LEU A 227 5.49 -4.99 19.02
N SER A 228 4.57 -4.26 19.65
CA SER A 228 4.89 -3.42 20.78
C SER A 228 3.69 -3.15 21.66
N GLY A 229 3.97 -2.90 22.93
CA GLY A 229 2.97 -2.49 23.90
C GLY A 229 3.60 -1.87 25.12
N GLY A 230 2.78 -1.35 26.00
CA GLY A 230 3.28 -0.69 27.19
C GLY A 230 2.18 -0.03 27.98
N THR A 231 2.47 0.15 29.27
CA THR A 231 1.59 0.72 30.27
C THR A 231 1.33 2.21 30.01
N VAL A 232 0.56 2.86 30.88
CA VAL A 232 0.40 4.32 30.83
C VAL A 232 1.72 5.06 31.06
N HIS A 233 2.65 4.48 31.83
CA HIS A 233 3.96 5.06 32.11
C HIS A 233 4.85 5.07 30.87
N ALA A 234 4.74 4.07 29.99
CA ALA A 234 5.47 4.02 28.71
C ALA A 234 5.31 5.31 27.90
N ARG A 235 4.07 5.82 27.83
CA ARG A 235 3.78 7.07 27.11
C ARG A 235 4.34 8.29 27.84
N LYS A 236 4.17 8.35 29.16
CA LYS A 236 4.63 9.49 29.99
C LYS A 236 6.16 9.63 29.99
N LYS A 237 6.89 8.52 29.88
CA LYS A 237 8.35 8.46 29.89
C LYS A 237 8.98 8.29 28.51
N PHE A 238 8.18 8.32 27.44
CA PHE A 238 8.64 8.17 26.05
C PHE A 238 9.39 6.85 25.78
N ALA A 239 8.98 5.76 26.43
CA ALA A 239 9.66 4.47 26.35
C ALA A 239 9.80 3.93 24.91
N HIS A 240 8.72 4.00 24.11
CA HIS A 240 8.77 3.57 22.71
C HIS A 240 9.66 4.45 21.82
N HIS A 241 9.95 5.70 22.22
CA HIS A 241 10.93 6.50 21.51
C HIS A 241 12.33 5.94 21.71
N LEU A 242 12.67 5.60 22.96
CA LEU A 242 13.97 5.03 23.29
C LEU A 242 14.15 3.63 22.68
N LEU A 243 13.14 2.76 22.77
CA LEU A 243 13.18 1.42 22.16
C LEU A 243 13.42 1.46 20.65
N LEU A 244 12.75 2.38 19.93
CA LEU A 244 12.95 2.52 18.49
C LEU A 244 14.31 3.12 18.14
N GLU A 245 14.76 4.15 18.86
CA GLU A 245 16.07 4.77 18.62
C GLU A 245 17.22 3.79 18.90
N ASP A 246 17.11 2.99 19.96
CA ASP A 246 18.04 1.90 20.26
C ASP A 246 18.09 0.87 19.13
N ALA A 247 16.93 0.37 18.69
CA ALA A 247 16.85 -0.58 17.59
C ALA A 247 17.43 -0.02 16.28
N ILE A 248 17.07 1.22 15.90
CA ILE A 248 17.62 1.89 14.71
C ILE A 248 19.14 1.94 14.78
N ASN A 249 19.71 2.31 15.92
CA ASN A 249 21.17 2.39 16.07
C ASN A 249 21.84 1.01 16.07
N ARG A 250 21.26 0.00 16.72
CA ARG A 250 21.81 -1.36 16.74
C ARG A 250 21.77 -2.03 15.37
N TYR A 251 20.65 -1.95 14.65
CA TYR A 251 20.57 -2.53 13.30
C TYR A 251 21.39 -1.75 12.28
N ALA A 252 21.54 -0.42 12.43
CA ALA A 252 22.51 0.31 11.61
C ALA A 252 23.95 -0.16 11.89
N ALA A 253 24.32 -0.37 13.15
CA ALA A 253 25.65 -0.85 13.53
C ALA A 253 25.91 -2.30 13.09
N ALA A 254 24.88 -3.14 13.03
CA ALA A 254 24.94 -4.51 12.54
C ALA A 254 24.90 -4.63 11.00
N GLY A 255 24.83 -3.51 10.28
CA GLY A 255 24.96 -3.47 8.82
C GLY A 255 23.66 -3.73 8.05
N GLN A 256 22.50 -3.81 8.71
CA GLN A 256 21.21 -3.80 8.00
C GLN A 256 21.03 -2.49 7.24
N ARG A 257 20.33 -2.56 6.10
CA ARG A 257 20.09 -1.41 5.21
C ARG A 257 18.78 -0.72 5.51
N TRP A 258 17.74 -1.49 5.83
CA TRP A 258 16.37 -0.98 5.93
C TRP A 258 15.73 -1.40 7.24
N MET A 259 15.09 -0.45 7.93
CA MET A 259 14.16 -0.76 9.01
C MET A 259 12.74 -0.36 8.61
N HIS A 260 11.84 -1.34 8.52
CA HIS A 260 10.44 -1.10 8.24
C HIS A 260 9.67 -0.92 9.54
N LEU A 261 9.03 0.24 9.70
CA LEU A 261 8.24 0.54 10.89
C LEU A 261 6.77 0.16 10.73
N GLY A 262 6.34 -0.31 9.56
CA GLY A 262 4.94 -0.60 9.24
C GLY A 262 4.07 0.66 9.07
N GLY A 263 2.76 0.46 9.06
CA GLY A 263 1.75 1.52 8.83
C GLY A 263 1.04 2.01 10.08
N GLY A 264 0.02 2.85 9.89
CA GLY A 264 -0.98 3.19 10.91
C GLY A 264 -2.08 2.13 11.05
N ARG A 265 -3.00 2.31 12.01
CA ARG A 265 -4.14 1.40 12.23
C ARG A 265 -5.11 1.41 11.05
N GLY A 266 -5.36 2.60 10.51
CA GLY A 266 -6.06 2.78 9.24
C GLY A 266 -5.13 3.20 8.11
N SER A 267 -5.74 3.46 6.94
CA SER A 267 -5.04 4.09 5.83
C SER A 267 -4.83 5.60 6.04
N GLY A 268 -5.59 6.22 6.98
CA GLY A 268 -5.58 7.66 7.27
C GLY A 268 -4.22 8.21 7.71
N LEU A 269 -3.89 9.42 7.27
CA LEU A 269 -2.59 10.04 7.60
C LEU A 269 -2.54 10.73 8.95
N SER A 270 -3.70 11.09 9.50
CA SER A 270 -3.87 11.58 10.86
C SER A 270 -3.81 10.47 11.91
N ASP A 271 -3.61 9.21 11.48
CA ASP A 271 -3.46 8.07 12.37
C ASP A 271 -2.27 8.30 13.32
N SER A 272 -2.55 8.25 14.63
CA SER A 272 -1.57 8.56 15.66
C SER A 272 -0.36 7.60 15.66
N LEU A 273 -0.55 6.34 15.24
CA LEU A 273 0.52 5.36 15.15
C LEU A 273 1.41 5.64 13.93
N LEU A 274 0.82 5.99 12.80
CA LEU A 274 1.57 6.45 11.63
C LEU A 274 2.37 7.72 11.95
N LEU A 275 1.72 8.73 12.56
CA LEU A 275 2.36 9.99 12.95
C LEU A 275 3.49 9.78 13.95
N PHE A 276 3.37 8.81 14.86
CA PHE A 276 4.46 8.42 15.75
C PHE A 276 5.66 7.87 14.97
N LYS A 277 5.44 6.91 14.07
CA LYS A 277 6.50 6.28 13.25
C LYS A 277 7.21 7.29 12.35
N THR A 278 6.48 8.25 11.78
CA THR A 278 7.07 9.30 10.92
C THR A 278 8.02 10.26 11.64
N ARG A 279 8.08 10.22 12.98
CA ARG A 279 9.06 11.00 13.76
C ARG A 279 10.49 10.49 13.58
N PHE A 280 10.65 9.22 13.19
CA PHE A 280 11.93 8.55 13.01
C PHE A 280 12.41 8.58 11.55
N SER A 281 11.51 8.82 10.59
CA SER A 281 11.87 8.96 9.19
C SER A 281 10.77 9.68 8.38
N PRO A 282 11.14 10.58 7.46
CA PRO A 282 10.21 11.18 6.52
C PRO A 282 9.89 10.25 5.33
N ARG A 283 10.65 9.15 5.14
CA ARG A 283 10.49 8.25 4.01
C ARG A 283 9.26 7.37 4.20
N ARG A 284 8.40 7.37 3.18
CA ARG A 284 7.18 6.55 3.12
C ARG A 284 7.19 5.69 1.88
N ILE A 285 6.78 4.44 2.04
CA ILE A 285 6.69 3.44 0.99
C ILE A 285 5.25 2.94 0.89
N ALA A 286 4.78 2.75 -0.35
CA ALA A 286 3.46 2.25 -0.63
C ALA A 286 3.39 0.74 -0.33
N PHE A 287 2.38 0.34 0.45
CA PHE A 287 2.10 -1.06 0.73
C PHE A 287 0.89 -1.51 -0.10
N TYR A 288 1.02 -2.66 -0.73
CA TYR A 288 0.03 -3.25 -1.61
C TYR A 288 -0.48 -4.58 -1.06
N THR A 289 -1.73 -4.85 -1.37
CA THR A 289 -2.34 -6.16 -1.18
C THR A 289 -2.62 -6.76 -2.54
N GLY A 290 -2.46 -8.08 -2.62
CA GLY A 290 -2.68 -8.88 -3.81
C GLY A 290 -3.76 -9.93 -3.59
N GLY A 291 -4.33 -10.41 -4.67
CA GLY A 291 -5.33 -11.46 -4.68
C GLY A 291 -5.13 -12.40 -5.85
N ILE A 292 -5.11 -13.70 -5.57
CA ILE A 292 -5.04 -14.77 -6.56
C ILE A 292 -6.30 -15.62 -6.41
N ILE A 293 -7.04 -15.85 -7.50
CA ILE A 293 -8.18 -16.77 -7.52
C ILE A 293 -7.70 -18.08 -8.15
N PHE A 294 -7.89 -19.18 -7.42
CA PHE A 294 -7.56 -20.53 -7.91
C PHE A 294 -8.81 -21.21 -8.46
N ASP A 295 -9.95 -21.09 -7.76
CA ASP A 295 -11.26 -21.59 -8.19
C ASP A 295 -12.22 -20.40 -8.42
N ARG A 296 -12.47 -20.09 -9.70
CA ARG A 296 -13.34 -18.97 -10.08
C ARG A 296 -14.81 -19.21 -9.76
N ASP A 297 -15.28 -20.45 -9.80
CA ASP A 297 -16.68 -20.79 -9.58
C ASP A 297 -17.02 -20.71 -8.10
N ALA A 298 -16.18 -21.30 -7.24
CA ALA A 298 -16.33 -21.17 -5.79
C ALA A 298 -16.20 -19.71 -5.35
N TYR A 299 -15.19 -18.99 -5.85
CA TYR A 299 -15.01 -17.57 -5.53
C TYR A 299 -16.21 -16.74 -5.96
N GLY A 300 -16.70 -16.90 -7.19
CA GLY A 300 -17.87 -16.18 -7.70
C GLY A 300 -19.14 -16.45 -6.90
N ARG A 301 -19.36 -17.69 -6.45
CA ARG A 301 -20.45 -18.06 -5.55
C ARG A 301 -20.34 -17.35 -4.20
N LEU A 302 -19.17 -17.38 -3.58
CA LEU A 302 -18.93 -16.79 -2.26
C LEU A 302 -19.00 -15.26 -2.27
N THR A 303 -18.61 -14.61 -3.38
CA THR A 303 -18.65 -13.15 -3.52
C THR A 303 -19.94 -12.59 -4.12
N ARG A 304 -20.94 -13.43 -4.40
CA ARG A 304 -22.22 -12.98 -4.97
C ARG A 304 -22.83 -11.91 -4.06
N ASP A 305 -23.14 -10.74 -4.62
CA ASP A 305 -23.66 -9.55 -3.94
C ASP A 305 -22.74 -8.90 -2.89
N ARG A 306 -21.45 -9.26 -2.89
CA ARG A 306 -20.43 -8.66 -2.03
C ARG A 306 -19.48 -7.82 -2.86
N LYS A 307 -19.43 -6.52 -2.59
CA LYS A 307 -18.47 -5.58 -3.21
C LYS A 307 -17.49 -5.08 -2.16
N GLY A 308 -16.29 -4.71 -2.60
CA GLY A 308 -15.27 -4.12 -1.73
C GLY A 308 -14.02 -4.98 -1.67
N LYS A 309 -13.79 -5.69 -0.56
CA LYS A 309 -12.54 -6.44 -0.27
C LYS A 309 -12.38 -7.70 -1.14
N PHE A 310 -11.14 -8.15 -1.37
CA PHE A 310 -10.85 -9.38 -2.14
C PHE A 310 -11.56 -10.60 -1.53
N LEU A 311 -11.25 -10.93 -0.28
CA LEU A 311 -11.94 -11.99 0.45
C LEU A 311 -13.21 -11.45 1.14
N SER A 312 -14.06 -10.73 0.41
CA SER A 312 -15.27 -10.08 0.97
C SER A 312 -16.24 -11.05 1.65
N TYR A 313 -16.21 -12.33 1.29
CA TYR A 313 -16.99 -13.39 1.93
C TYR A 313 -16.60 -13.65 3.40
N ARG A 314 -15.42 -13.17 3.84
CA ARG A 314 -14.99 -13.20 5.25
C ARG A 314 -15.53 -12.06 6.10
N PHE A 315 -16.19 -11.07 5.48
CA PHE A 315 -16.60 -9.84 6.15
C PHE A 315 -18.10 -9.59 5.97
N GLN A 316 -18.65 -8.71 6.82
CA GLN A 316 -20.01 -8.22 6.61
C GLN A 316 -20.11 -7.37 5.33
N PRO A 317 -21.25 -7.42 4.61
CA PRO A 317 -21.48 -6.61 3.41
C PRO A 317 -21.31 -5.12 3.68
N THR A 318 -20.71 -4.40 2.73
CA THR A 318 -20.57 -2.92 2.80
C THR A 318 -21.69 -2.26 1.97
N PRO A 319 -22.35 -1.19 2.46
CA PRO A 319 -23.41 -0.50 1.71
C PRO A 319 -22.92 0.06 0.36
N ASP A 320 -23.84 0.16 -0.60
CA ASP A 320 -23.59 0.78 -1.92
C ASP A 320 -23.57 2.32 -1.83
N LEU A 321 -22.77 2.94 -2.70
CA LEU A 321 -22.77 4.40 -2.94
C LEU A 321 -23.56 4.66 -4.23
N LYS A 322 -24.37 5.71 -4.28
CA LYS A 322 -25.16 6.07 -5.46
C LYS A 322 -24.46 7.14 -6.31
N ASP A 323 -24.63 7.06 -7.63
CA ASP A 323 -24.01 7.98 -8.61
C ASP A 323 -24.40 9.45 -8.39
N GLU A 324 -25.64 9.69 -7.95
CA GLU A 324 -26.21 11.02 -7.70
C GLU A 324 -25.53 11.79 -6.56
N ASP A 325 -24.84 11.08 -5.66
CA ASP A 325 -24.18 11.65 -4.50
C ASP A 325 -22.77 12.19 -4.81
N VAL A 326 -22.28 12.02 -6.05
CA VAL A 326 -20.95 12.46 -6.46
C VAL A 326 -20.95 13.94 -6.82
N THR A 327 -20.08 14.69 -6.16
CA THR A 327 -19.82 16.12 -6.36
C THR A 327 -18.35 16.38 -6.70
N LEU A 328 -18.05 17.56 -7.23
CA LEU A 328 -16.70 17.97 -7.63
C LEU A 328 -16.35 19.35 -7.04
N ARG A 329 -15.22 19.44 -6.34
CA ARG A 329 -14.74 20.69 -5.73
C ARG A 329 -13.26 20.94 -6.00
N PRO A 330 -12.76 22.19 -5.94
CA PRO A 330 -11.32 22.46 -6.00
C PRO A 330 -10.55 21.65 -4.96
N ALA A 331 -9.37 21.21 -5.34
CA ALA A 331 -8.46 20.50 -4.46
C ALA A 331 -7.81 21.45 -3.46
N SER A 332 -7.49 20.93 -2.28
CA SER A 332 -6.78 21.63 -1.23
C SER A 332 -5.49 20.91 -0.86
N ALA A 333 -4.62 21.55 -0.10
CA ALA A 333 -3.45 20.89 0.49
C ALA A 333 -3.85 19.65 1.32
N GLY A 334 -5.02 19.69 1.96
CA GLY A 334 -5.58 18.57 2.73
C GLY A 334 -5.98 17.34 1.90
N ASP A 335 -6.00 17.44 0.56
CA ASP A 335 -6.36 16.35 -0.33
C ASP A 335 -5.15 15.58 -0.88
N PHE A 336 -3.92 16.06 -0.64
CA PHE A 336 -2.69 15.43 -1.13
C PHE A 336 -2.62 13.94 -0.76
N ALA A 337 -3.00 13.62 0.47
CA ALA A 337 -3.10 12.25 0.99
C ALA A 337 -3.87 11.33 0.06
N PHE A 338 -5.06 11.76 -0.33
CA PHE A 338 -5.96 11.00 -1.17
C PHE A 338 -5.45 10.95 -2.62
N PHE A 339 -4.97 12.08 -3.13
CA PHE A 339 -4.36 12.15 -4.45
C PHE A 339 -3.16 11.20 -4.60
N PHE A 340 -2.27 11.14 -3.60
CA PHE A 340 -1.16 10.21 -3.57
C PHE A 340 -1.62 8.75 -3.63
N ARG A 341 -2.67 8.37 -2.87
CA ARG A 341 -3.21 7.00 -2.92
C ARG A 341 -3.70 6.64 -4.31
N LEU A 342 -4.41 7.55 -4.97
CA LEU A 342 -4.87 7.34 -6.35
C LEU A 342 -3.69 7.18 -7.31
N LYS A 343 -2.64 7.99 -7.16
CA LYS A 343 -1.41 7.87 -7.96
C LYS A 343 -0.58 6.63 -7.62
N CYS A 344 -0.87 5.96 -6.50
CA CYS A 344 -0.32 4.64 -6.17
C CYS A 344 -1.23 3.50 -6.61
N ASP A 345 -2.42 3.78 -7.13
CA ASP A 345 -3.28 2.71 -7.64
C ASP A 345 -2.65 2.08 -8.88
N VAL A 346 -2.54 0.74 -8.92
CA VAL A 346 -1.87 0.02 -10.01
C VAL A 346 -2.46 0.35 -11.37
N ASP A 347 -3.77 0.52 -11.44
CA ASP A 347 -4.44 0.93 -12.68
C ASP A 347 -4.11 2.38 -13.05
N ASN A 348 -4.14 3.31 -12.11
CA ASN A 348 -3.79 4.70 -12.40
C ASN A 348 -2.32 4.87 -12.77
N ILE A 349 -1.40 4.07 -12.18
CA ILE A 349 0.02 4.07 -12.54
C ILE A 349 0.19 3.62 -14.00
N VAL A 350 -0.46 2.52 -14.38
CA VAL A 350 -0.40 2.01 -15.76
C VAL A 350 -1.03 2.99 -16.74
N TRP A 351 -2.22 3.50 -16.47
CA TRP A 351 -2.92 4.43 -17.36
C TRP A 351 -2.28 5.82 -17.44
N SER A 352 -1.32 6.13 -16.57
CA SER A 352 -0.48 7.33 -16.68
C SER A 352 0.87 7.07 -17.35
N GLY A 353 1.16 5.83 -17.78
CA GLY A 353 2.42 5.48 -18.45
C GLY A 353 3.63 5.37 -17.50
N HIS A 354 3.39 5.23 -16.20
CA HIS A 354 4.44 5.08 -15.20
C HIS A 354 4.74 3.61 -14.90
N THR A 355 6.00 3.31 -14.58
CA THR A 355 6.49 1.93 -14.33
C THR A 355 6.79 1.64 -12.86
N LYS A 356 6.53 2.61 -11.98
CA LYS A 356 6.66 2.48 -10.53
C LYS A 356 5.72 3.47 -9.84
N PRO A 357 5.26 3.17 -8.61
CA PRO A 357 4.53 4.15 -7.81
C PRO A 357 5.40 5.37 -7.48
N PRO A 358 4.78 6.55 -7.30
CA PRO A 358 5.49 7.75 -6.91
C PRO A 358 6.03 7.67 -5.47
N ILE A 359 7.11 8.39 -5.19
CA ILE A 359 7.63 8.58 -3.84
C ILE A 359 6.87 9.73 -3.18
N TRP A 360 6.44 9.54 -1.93
CA TRP A 360 5.62 10.50 -1.18
C TRP A 360 6.13 11.93 -1.25
N LEU A 361 7.39 12.17 -0.85
CA LEU A 361 7.97 13.52 -0.80
C LEU A 361 8.03 14.17 -2.17
N GLY A 362 8.49 13.43 -3.19
CA GLY A 362 8.57 13.95 -4.55
C GLY A 362 7.21 14.33 -5.14
N LEU A 363 6.17 13.52 -4.85
CA LEU A 363 4.82 13.86 -5.30
C LEU A 363 4.20 14.99 -4.48
N GLN A 364 4.56 15.14 -3.20
CA GLN A 364 4.09 16.23 -2.35
C GLN A 364 4.57 17.58 -2.89
N ASP A 365 5.87 17.69 -3.17
CA ASP A 365 6.46 18.91 -3.74
C ASP A 365 5.89 19.24 -5.12
N TRP A 366 5.55 18.22 -5.90
CA TRP A 366 4.80 18.40 -7.14
C TRP A 366 3.40 18.94 -6.87
N TYR A 367 2.64 18.31 -5.97
CA TYR A 367 1.25 18.64 -5.70
C TYR A 367 1.11 20.05 -5.11
N ASP A 368 1.92 20.41 -4.11
CA ASP A 368 1.88 21.72 -3.46
C ASP A 368 2.23 22.87 -4.41
N ARG A 369 3.15 22.65 -5.36
CA ARG A 369 3.42 23.60 -6.45
C ARG A 369 2.23 23.74 -7.38
N ASN A 370 1.63 22.62 -7.78
CA ASN A 370 0.55 22.59 -8.77
C ASN A 370 -0.79 23.09 -8.22
N LEU A 371 -0.96 23.20 -6.90
CA LEU A 371 -2.11 23.88 -6.29
C LEU A 371 -2.05 25.42 -6.44
N ARG A 372 -0.90 25.99 -6.82
CA ARG A 372 -0.66 27.45 -6.82
C ARG A 372 -0.41 28.04 -8.20
N ILE A 373 -0.24 27.21 -9.23
CA ILE A 373 -0.01 27.69 -10.59
C ILE A 373 -1.34 27.92 -11.30
N GLU A 374 -1.41 28.95 -12.13
CA GLU A 374 -2.63 29.26 -12.90
C GLU A 374 -2.83 28.29 -14.06
N SER A 375 -1.75 27.71 -14.59
CA SER A 375 -1.78 26.79 -15.72
C SER A 375 -2.28 25.38 -15.39
N ARG A 376 -2.67 25.10 -14.14
CA ARG A 376 -3.26 23.83 -13.74
C ARG A 376 -4.33 24.01 -12.68
N SER A 377 -5.50 23.43 -12.91
CA SER A 377 -6.57 23.35 -11.92
C SER A 377 -6.82 21.91 -11.51
N ILE A 378 -6.75 21.60 -10.22
CA ILE A 378 -7.01 20.26 -9.67
C ILE A 378 -8.34 20.26 -8.91
N PHE A 379 -9.17 19.27 -9.17
CA PHE A 379 -10.47 19.05 -8.52
C PHE A 379 -10.52 17.66 -7.89
N ILE A 380 -11.24 17.55 -6.76
CA ILE A 380 -11.48 16.32 -6.04
C ILE A 380 -12.97 15.96 -6.13
N GLY A 381 -13.21 14.73 -6.57
CA GLY A 381 -14.51 14.09 -6.54
C GLY A 381 -14.84 13.57 -5.15
N THR A 382 -16.04 13.87 -4.66
CA THR A 382 -16.53 13.42 -3.34
C THR A 382 -17.91 12.81 -3.41
N CYS A 383 -18.17 11.77 -2.63
CA CYS A 383 -19.47 11.18 -2.37
C CYS A 383 -19.75 11.36 -0.88
N GLY A 384 -20.59 12.33 -0.51
CA GLY A 384 -20.68 12.82 0.88
C GLY A 384 -19.30 13.27 1.40
N ALA A 385 -18.87 12.74 2.55
CA ALA A 385 -17.55 13.03 3.12
C ALA A 385 -16.40 12.22 2.49
N ARG A 386 -16.71 11.23 1.64
CA ARG A 386 -15.72 10.32 1.07
C ARG A 386 -15.16 10.89 -0.23
N ARG A 387 -13.84 10.84 -0.41
CA ARG A 387 -13.19 11.19 -1.69
C ARG A 387 -13.16 9.97 -2.61
N VAL A 388 -13.50 10.14 -3.89
CA VAL A 388 -13.75 9.03 -4.83
C VAL A 388 -12.95 9.12 -6.13
N GLY A 389 -12.51 10.31 -6.53
CA GLY A 389 -11.59 10.49 -7.67
C GLY A 389 -11.04 11.91 -7.75
N TYR A 390 -10.33 12.21 -8.82
CA TYR A 390 -9.82 13.55 -9.13
C TYR A 390 -9.98 13.84 -10.62
N VAL A 391 -10.05 15.13 -10.95
CA VAL A 391 -9.90 15.67 -12.30
C VAL A 391 -8.86 16.78 -12.22
N TYR A 392 -7.91 16.86 -13.15
CA TYR A 392 -7.18 18.10 -13.34
C TYR A 392 -7.18 18.54 -14.80
N LEU A 393 -7.10 19.85 -14.99
CA LEU A 393 -7.08 20.55 -16.26
C LEU A 393 -5.76 21.31 -16.38
N ASP A 394 -5.03 21.07 -17.46
CA ASP A 394 -3.77 21.71 -17.80
C ASP A 394 -4.01 22.73 -18.92
N ASP A 395 -3.59 23.98 -18.70
CA ASP A 395 -3.68 25.04 -19.68
C ASP A 395 -2.41 25.07 -20.55
N HIS A 396 -2.59 24.76 -21.84
CA HIS A 396 -1.56 24.82 -22.86
C HIS A 396 -1.75 26.02 -23.82
N GLY A 397 -2.42 27.08 -23.36
CA GLY A 397 -2.74 28.28 -24.10
C GLY A 397 -3.98 28.08 -24.99
N ALA A 398 -3.77 27.50 -26.18
CA ALA A 398 -4.82 27.33 -27.18
C ALA A 398 -5.79 26.17 -26.85
N THR A 399 -5.38 25.24 -25.99
CA THR A 399 -6.10 24.03 -25.63
C THR A 399 -5.98 23.75 -24.14
N LEU A 400 -6.97 23.08 -23.58
CA LEU A 400 -6.88 22.47 -22.26
C LEU A 400 -6.57 20.97 -22.39
N GLU A 401 -5.78 20.38 -21.51
CA GLU A 401 -5.64 18.92 -21.39
C GLU A 401 -6.28 18.45 -20.08
N MET A 402 -7.21 17.49 -20.15
CA MET A 402 -7.95 16.95 -19.03
C MET A 402 -7.43 15.56 -18.66
N THR A 403 -7.15 15.36 -17.38
CA THR A 403 -6.86 14.04 -16.80
C THR A 403 -7.83 13.72 -15.68
N LEU A 404 -8.35 12.50 -15.68
CA LEU A 404 -9.23 11.96 -14.63
C LEU A 404 -8.55 10.72 -14.00
N GLY A 405 -8.73 10.52 -12.70
CA GLY A 405 -8.48 9.23 -12.05
C GLY A 405 -9.55 8.91 -11.00
N VAL A 406 -9.93 7.64 -10.90
CA VAL A 406 -10.92 7.13 -9.94
C VAL A 406 -10.24 6.12 -9.02
N ALA A 407 -10.67 6.04 -7.76
CA ALA A 407 -10.18 4.99 -6.88
C ALA A 407 -10.65 3.62 -7.38
N THR A 408 -9.76 2.63 -7.49
CA THR A 408 -10.14 1.31 -8.01
C THR A 408 -11.21 0.61 -7.16
N SER A 409 -11.29 0.93 -5.86
CA SER A 409 -12.40 0.49 -5.00
C SER A 409 -13.78 1.00 -5.43
N GLU A 410 -13.82 2.07 -6.23
CA GLU A 410 -15.03 2.68 -6.79
C GLU A 410 -15.21 2.40 -8.29
N ALA A 411 -14.32 1.62 -8.91
CA ALA A 411 -14.43 1.27 -10.31
C ALA A 411 -15.71 0.48 -10.62
N GLY A 412 -16.27 0.69 -11.80
CA GLY A 412 -17.51 0.04 -12.24
C GLY A 412 -18.80 0.62 -11.64
N ARG A 413 -18.71 1.67 -10.81
CA ARG A 413 -19.84 2.34 -10.14
C ARG A 413 -20.23 3.69 -10.76
N GLY A 414 -20.00 3.89 -12.06
CA GLY A 414 -20.35 5.16 -12.73
C GLY A 414 -19.56 6.43 -12.32
N VAL A 415 -18.79 6.40 -11.22
CA VAL A 415 -18.07 7.56 -10.66
C VAL A 415 -17.25 8.34 -11.69
N GLY A 416 -16.48 7.64 -12.54
CA GLY A 416 -15.67 8.30 -13.56
C GLY A 416 -16.49 9.10 -14.57
N ARG A 417 -17.63 8.54 -15.00
CA ARG A 417 -18.58 9.23 -15.90
C ARG A 417 -19.14 10.48 -15.23
N ARG A 418 -19.53 10.38 -13.95
CA ARG A 418 -20.09 11.53 -13.24
C ARG A 418 -19.06 12.63 -12.99
N LEU A 419 -17.83 12.29 -12.61
CA LEU A 419 -16.75 13.26 -12.45
C LEU A 419 -16.43 14.00 -13.75
N LEU A 420 -16.43 13.28 -14.88
CA LEU A 420 -16.22 13.88 -16.19
C LEU A 420 -17.36 14.84 -16.57
N ALA A 421 -18.62 14.44 -16.36
CA ALA A 421 -19.77 15.31 -16.59
C ALA A 421 -19.68 16.61 -15.76
N LEU A 422 -19.38 16.48 -14.47
CA LEU A 422 -19.20 17.63 -13.57
C LEU A 422 -18.04 18.55 -13.99
N ALA A 423 -16.96 17.99 -14.54
CA ALA A 423 -15.85 18.78 -15.05
C ALA A 423 -16.25 19.60 -16.29
N ILE A 424 -17.02 19.00 -17.21
CA ILE A 424 -17.54 19.69 -18.39
C ILE A 424 -18.56 20.77 -18.00
N GLU A 425 -19.48 20.48 -17.08
CA GLU A 425 -20.43 21.47 -16.54
C GLU A 425 -19.68 22.71 -16.05
N LYS A 426 -18.58 22.53 -15.29
CA LYS A 426 -17.72 23.64 -14.84
C LYS A 426 -17.05 24.42 -15.97
N LEU A 427 -16.57 23.74 -17.02
CA LEU A 427 -16.00 24.41 -18.19
C LEU A 427 -17.05 25.27 -18.90
N VAL A 428 -18.27 24.76 -19.07
CA VAL A 428 -19.39 25.48 -19.68
C VAL A 428 -19.79 26.70 -18.84
N GLU A 429 -19.92 26.52 -17.51
CA GLU A 429 -20.22 27.60 -16.56
C GLU A 429 -19.16 28.70 -16.57
N ALA A 430 -17.88 28.34 -16.71
CA ALA A 430 -16.77 29.29 -16.82
C ALA A 430 -16.71 30.00 -18.19
N GLY A 431 -17.60 29.65 -19.14
CA GLY A 431 -17.59 30.22 -20.48
C GLY A 431 -16.42 29.73 -21.34
N GLU A 432 -15.79 28.62 -21.00
CA GLU A 432 -14.67 28.06 -21.77
C GLU A 432 -15.13 27.70 -23.20
N ARG A 433 -14.28 28.00 -24.18
CA ARG A 433 -14.54 27.76 -25.61
C ARG A 433 -13.39 27.03 -26.30
N ARG A 434 -12.22 26.96 -25.65
CA ARG A 434 -11.04 26.26 -26.17
C ARG A 434 -11.31 24.75 -26.25
N PRO A 435 -10.71 24.04 -27.22
CA PRO A 435 -10.77 22.60 -27.26
C PRO A 435 -10.16 22.00 -25.99
N THR A 436 -10.83 21.01 -25.43
CA THR A 436 -10.32 20.25 -24.28
C THR A 436 -9.94 18.85 -24.74
N GLU A 437 -8.66 18.52 -24.60
CA GLU A 437 -8.05 17.26 -25.02
C GLU A 437 -7.96 16.28 -23.85
N ALA A 438 -8.05 14.99 -24.14
CA ALA A 438 -7.74 13.92 -23.20
C ALA A 438 -6.98 12.83 -23.94
N TRP A 439 -5.86 12.38 -23.35
CA TRP A 439 -5.02 11.34 -23.94
C TRP A 439 -5.28 10.01 -23.26
N ILE A 440 -5.86 9.07 -24.00
CA ILE A 440 -6.39 7.83 -23.45
C ILE A 440 -5.74 6.65 -24.17
N PHE A 441 -5.23 5.68 -23.40
CA PHE A 441 -4.73 4.42 -23.92
C PHE A 441 -5.83 3.65 -24.63
N GLU A 442 -5.52 3.07 -25.79
CA GLU A 442 -6.45 2.30 -26.64
C GLU A 442 -7.19 1.19 -25.87
N GLU A 443 -6.51 0.56 -24.91
CA GLU A 443 -7.02 -0.56 -24.13
C GLU A 443 -7.94 -0.13 -22.99
N ASN A 444 -7.92 1.16 -22.61
CA ASN A 444 -8.75 1.68 -21.53
C ASN A 444 -10.19 1.94 -22.01
N ARG A 445 -10.88 0.87 -22.40
CA ARG A 445 -12.26 0.89 -22.91
C ARG A 445 -13.25 1.54 -21.96
N ALA A 446 -13.00 1.47 -20.64
CA ALA A 446 -13.85 2.11 -19.65
C ALA A 446 -13.74 3.64 -19.73
N SER A 447 -12.51 4.17 -19.82
CA SER A 447 -12.28 5.60 -20.01
C SER A 447 -12.81 6.07 -21.36
N ILE A 448 -12.50 5.37 -22.45
CA ILE A 448 -13.00 5.70 -23.80
C ILE A 448 -14.53 5.88 -23.78
N ARG A 449 -15.27 4.89 -23.28
CA ARG A 449 -16.73 4.99 -23.19
C ARG A 449 -17.20 6.15 -22.32
N ALA A 450 -16.50 6.45 -21.22
CA ALA A 450 -16.85 7.58 -20.36
C ALA A 450 -16.68 8.92 -21.10
N PHE A 451 -15.56 9.09 -21.81
CA PHE A 451 -15.27 10.30 -22.60
C PHE A 451 -16.20 10.46 -23.80
N GLU A 452 -16.49 9.39 -24.54
CA GLU A 452 -17.49 9.40 -25.62
C GLU A 452 -18.88 9.80 -25.13
N THR A 453 -19.33 9.23 -24.01
CA THR A 453 -20.62 9.58 -23.38
C THR A 453 -20.68 11.07 -23.01
N ALA A 454 -19.54 11.66 -22.67
CA ALA A 454 -19.42 13.06 -22.30
C ALA A 454 -19.23 14.00 -23.51
N GLY A 455 -19.26 13.48 -24.74
CA GLY A 455 -19.19 14.25 -25.97
C GLY A 455 -17.77 14.48 -26.52
N PHE A 456 -16.77 13.75 -26.02
CA PHE A 456 -15.45 13.76 -26.64
C PHE A 456 -15.44 12.90 -27.91
N VAL A 457 -14.71 13.35 -28.92
CA VAL A 457 -14.51 12.63 -30.18
C VAL A 457 -13.02 12.43 -30.42
N ARG A 458 -12.62 11.25 -30.90
CA ARG A 458 -11.22 10.98 -31.25
C ARG A 458 -10.76 11.92 -32.37
N ASP A 459 -9.67 12.64 -32.13
CA ASP A 459 -9.04 13.49 -33.13
C ASP A 459 -7.98 12.68 -33.89
N VAL A 460 -8.31 12.29 -35.12
CA VAL A 460 -7.44 11.49 -35.98
C VAL A 460 -6.27 12.29 -36.58
N ALA A 461 -6.33 13.62 -36.55
CA ALA A 461 -5.25 14.47 -37.03
C ALA A 461 -4.14 14.64 -35.98
N ARG A 462 -4.44 14.38 -34.69
CA ARG A 462 -3.44 14.39 -33.62
C ARG A 462 -2.59 13.12 -33.66
N PRO A 463 -1.25 13.22 -33.74
CA PRO A 463 -0.39 12.05 -33.76
C PRO A 463 -0.51 11.29 -32.43
N PRO A 464 -0.58 9.95 -32.45
CA PRO A 464 -0.66 9.16 -31.23
C PRO A 464 0.60 9.30 -30.37
N ARG A 465 0.45 9.25 -29.04
CA ARG A 465 1.59 9.21 -28.10
C ARG A 465 1.92 7.74 -27.81
N ASN A 466 3.14 7.31 -28.14
CA ASN A 466 3.60 5.95 -27.89
C ASN A 466 4.39 5.87 -26.59
N PHE A 467 4.05 4.90 -25.76
CA PHE A 467 4.72 4.64 -24.49
C PHE A 467 5.38 3.27 -24.58
N ASP A 468 6.69 3.24 -24.36
CA ASP A 468 7.40 2.00 -24.07
C ASP A 468 6.90 1.50 -22.71
N MET A 469 6.05 0.46 -22.76
CA MET A 469 5.49 -0.21 -21.59
C MET A 469 5.95 -1.67 -21.57
N PRO A 470 7.26 -1.94 -21.43
CA PRO A 470 7.88 -3.24 -21.73
C PRO A 470 7.41 -4.42 -20.86
N PHE A 471 6.48 -4.19 -19.93
CA PHE A 471 5.97 -5.14 -18.93
C PHE A 471 4.49 -5.42 -19.05
N LEU A 472 3.81 -4.60 -19.83
CA LEU A 472 2.48 -4.92 -20.32
C LEU A 472 2.59 -5.74 -21.61
N GLY A 473 3.80 -6.18 -21.97
CA GLY A 473 4.11 -7.03 -23.12
C GLY A 473 4.17 -6.31 -24.47
N GLU A 474 3.78 -5.04 -24.56
CA GLU A 474 3.60 -4.33 -25.83
C GLU A 474 3.80 -2.82 -25.65
N ASN A 475 4.23 -2.14 -26.73
CA ASN A 475 4.10 -0.68 -26.82
C ASN A 475 2.63 -0.31 -26.70
N ARG A 476 2.31 0.65 -25.84
CA ARG A 476 0.95 1.12 -25.63
C ARG A 476 0.79 2.50 -26.25
N THR A 477 -0.33 2.72 -26.91
CA THR A 477 -0.58 3.96 -27.64
C THR A 477 -1.74 4.71 -27.00
N GLN A 478 -1.53 6.00 -26.75
CA GLN A 478 -2.60 6.93 -26.40
C GLN A 478 -3.07 7.67 -27.65
N TYR A 479 -4.38 7.82 -27.77
CA TYR A 479 -5.02 8.66 -28.76
C TYR A 479 -5.63 9.90 -28.11
N CYS A 480 -5.64 11.00 -28.86
CA CYS A 480 -6.26 12.24 -28.41
C CYS A 480 -7.77 12.19 -28.65
N TRP A 481 -8.51 12.52 -27.60
CA TRP A 481 -9.95 12.71 -27.62
C TRP A 481 -10.23 14.18 -27.31
N VAL A 482 -11.10 14.83 -28.09
CA VAL A 482 -11.33 16.27 -28.00
C VAL A 482 -12.81 16.56 -27.74
N TRP A 483 -13.06 17.39 -26.74
CA TRP A 483 -14.35 18.02 -26.48
C TRP A 483 -14.33 19.48 -26.94
N ARG A 484 -15.47 19.92 -27.49
CA ARG A 484 -15.70 21.29 -27.94
C ARG A 484 -17.03 21.78 -27.41
N ALA A 485 -17.07 23.00 -26.89
CA ALA A 485 -18.31 23.63 -26.46
C ALA A 485 -19.32 23.74 -27.64
N ALA A 486 -20.61 23.62 -27.35
CA ALA A 486 -21.64 23.77 -28.37
C ALA A 486 -21.53 25.15 -29.06
N GLY A 487 -21.43 25.16 -30.40
CA GLY A 487 -21.25 26.37 -31.22
C GLY A 487 -19.86 26.58 -31.82
N THR A 488 -18.85 25.75 -31.49
CA THR A 488 -17.48 25.82 -32.07
C THR A 488 -17.14 24.66 -33.01
N GLN A 489 -18.13 24.10 -33.72
CA GLN A 489 -17.84 23.17 -34.83
C GLN A 489 -17.11 23.93 -35.94
N GLY A 490 -15.79 23.82 -35.98
CA GLY A 490 -15.02 24.05 -37.19
C GLY A 490 -15.51 23.10 -38.29
N PRO A 491 -15.31 23.44 -39.58
CA PRO A 491 -15.95 22.73 -40.69
C PRO A 491 -15.63 21.24 -40.61
N ARG A 492 -16.69 20.40 -40.64
CA ARG A 492 -16.56 18.97 -40.89
C ARG A 492 -15.84 18.82 -42.24
N GLN A 493 -14.68 18.18 -42.24
CA GLN A 493 -14.07 17.61 -43.44
C GLN A 493 -14.27 16.11 -43.41
#